data_AF-A0A2H3J7J6-F1
#
_entry.id   AF-A0A2H3J7J6-F1
#
_cell.length_a   1.000
_cell.length_b   1.000
_cell.length_c   1.000
_cell.angle_alpha   90.00
_cell.angle_beta   90.00
_cell.angle_gamma   90.00
#
_symmetry.space_group_name_H-M   'P 1'
#
loop_
_entity.id
_entity.type
_entity.pdbx_description
1 polymer ?
#
loop_
_entity_poly.entity_id
_entity_poly.type
_entity_poly.pdbx_seq_one_letter_code
_entity_poly.pdbx_strand_id
1 'polypeptide(L)'
;MAFNTALSNNLSKCGANPAPVTSRYFSTPPQNAAATCHSKGVGSAVWSEAPEHAKKAGEQHLPRDGAFRNFYNAFMQSFQRLYVAKPILIQEYVAHDPWKVLVAVTLLNKTAGKHAVPVFQSLIAEWPTAKALAQAPPAAILDRIEHLGLGVIRTQRLIKLSQDYLDDPPVPGRLRPSRCYIYICAHDPSTDMDDAGAPTRTSRVRQRYPPTVVSHLPGCGAYALDSYRIFCGHADEWQVVRPTDKELIKYLKWRWAVEKLRQWDSVLGPGAPLCLNYIRDLAAQLEEMNAKMVS
;
A
#
# COMPACT_ATOMS: atom_id res chain seq x y z
N MET A 1 16.01 -10.65 -7.34
CA MET A 1 16.15 -10.02 -8.67
C MET A 1 15.80 -10.98 -9.81
N ALA A 2 16.28 -12.23 -9.82
CA ALA A 2 16.01 -13.18 -10.91
C ALA A 2 14.51 -13.51 -11.16
N PHE A 3 13.66 -13.54 -10.12
CA PHE A 3 12.23 -13.85 -10.29
C PHE A 3 11.45 -12.69 -10.95
N ASN A 4 11.72 -11.43 -10.59
CA ASN A 4 11.08 -10.27 -11.22
C ASN A 4 11.55 -10.08 -12.68
N THR A 5 12.83 -10.36 -12.97
CA THR A 5 13.35 -10.36 -14.35
C THR A 5 12.76 -11.51 -15.17
N ALA A 6 12.59 -12.70 -14.59
CA ALA A 6 11.93 -13.83 -15.24
C ALA A 6 10.42 -13.59 -15.45
N LEU A 7 9.75 -12.91 -14.52
CA LEU A 7 8.34 -12.53 -14.64
C LEU A 7 8.15 -11.48 -15.76
N SER A 8 9.01 -10.45 -15.80
CA SER A 8 9.01 -9.44 -16.87
C SER A 8 9.30 -10.07 -18.24
N ASN A 9 10.30 -10.94 -18.33
CA ASN A 9 10.66 -11.62 -19.59
C ASN A 9 9.59 -12.62 -20.06
N ASN A 10 8.86 -13.27 -19.14
CA ASN A 10 7.78 -14.18 -19.49
C ASN A 10 6.47 -13.45 -19.84
N LEU A 11 6.18 -12.32 -19.19
CA LEU A 11 5.05 -11.45 -19.56
C LEU A 11 5.23 -10.87 -20.97
N SER A 12 6.45 -10.46 -21.34
CA SER A 12 6.77 -10.01 -22.70
C SER A 12 6.68 -11.12 -23.76
N LYS A 13 6.94 -12.38 -23.41
CA LYS A 13 6.83 -13.54 -24.33
C LYS A 13 5.38 -13.99 -24.57
N CYS A 14 4.47 -13.70 -23.66
CA CYS A 14 3.04 -14.02 -23.80
C CYS A 14 2.25 -12.97 -24.62
N GLY A 15 2.91 -12.06 -25.34
CA GLY A 15 2.24 -11.06 -26.19
C GLY A 15 1.45 -9.99 -25.45
N ALA A 16 1.50 -9.96 -24.11
CA ALA A 16 0.87 -8.93 -23.30
C ALA A 16 1.94 -7.89 -22.94
N ASN A 17 2.02 -6.83 -23.74
CA ASN A 17 2.47 -5.54 -23.23
C ASN A 17 1.20 -4.88 -22.65
N PRO A 18 0.82 -5.10 -21.38
CA PRO A 18 -0.40 -4.52 -20.86
C PRO A 18 -0.26 -3.00 -20.96
N ALA A 19 -1.18 -2.37 -21.69
CA ALA A 19 -1.29 -0.93 -21.69
C ALA A 19 -1.30 -0.44 -20.23
N PRO A 20 -0.57 0.63 -19.88
CA PRO A 20 -0.58 1.15 -18.53
C PRO A 20 -2.03 1.38 -18.11
N VAL A 21 -2.40 0.92 -16.93
CA VAL A 21 -3.74 1.14 -16.38
C VAL A 21 -3.96 2.65 -16.31
N THR A 22 -4.76 3.20 -17.21
CA THR A 22 -5.03 4.63 -17.29
C THR A 22 -6.10 4.98 -16.27
N SER A 23 -5.73 5.74 -15.24
CA SER A 23 -6.71 6.37 -14.35
C SER A 23 -7.33 7.57 -15.08
N ARG A 24 -8.67 7.74 -14.99
CA ARG A 24 -9.32 8.98 -15.45
C ARG A 24 -8.83 10.22 -14.70
N TYR A 25 -8.24 10.02 -13.53
CA TYR A 25 -7.79 11.10 -12.64
C TYR A 25 -6.28 11.34 -12.69
N PHE A 26 -5.47 10.37 -13.12
CA PHE A 26 -4.01 10.49 -13.09
C PHE A 26 -3.38 9.98 -14.38
N SER A 27 -2.59 10.83 -15.03
CA SER A 27 -1.75 10.44 -16.16
C SER A 27 -0.55 9.61 -15.68
N THR A 28 -0.06 8.70 -16.52
CA THR A 28 1.07 7.81 -16.21
C THR A 28 2.36 8.63 -16.01
N PRO A 29 3.10 8.49 -14.90
CA PRO A 29 4.37 9.17 -14.73
C PRO A 29 5.44 8.63 -15.69
N PRO A 30 6.42 9.45 -16.12
CA PRO A 30 7.55 8.97 -16.90
C PRO A 30 8.40 7.98 -16.08
N GLN A 31 8.82 6.88 -16.73
CA GLN A 31 9.68 5.87 -16.14
C GLN A 31 11.07 6.47 -15.88
N ASN A 32 11.38 6.82 -14.63
CA ASN A 32 12.74 7.26 -14.28
C ASN A 32 13.68 6.05 -14.12
N ALA A 33 14.84 6.21 -14.74
CA ALA A 33 15.88 5.22 -14.99
C ALA A 33 16.57 4.68 -13.72
N ALA A 34 17.16 3.50 -13.90
CA ALA A 34 17.82 2.66 -12.90
C ALA A 34 18.77 3.41 -11.94
N ALA A 35 18.51 3.26 -10.64
CA ALA A 35 19.51 3.50 -9.59
C ALA A 35 20.14 2.16 -9.20
N THR A 36 21.36 1.92 -9.66
CA THR A 36 22.22 0.82 -9.22
C THR A 36 22.60 0.98 -7.76
N CYS A 37 22.27 0.00 -6.92
CA CYS A 37 22.77 -0.11 -5.55
C CYS A 37 23.42 -1.49 -5.35
N HIS A 38 24.69 -1.48 -5.00
CA HIS A 38 25.47 -2.66 -4.61
C HIS A 38 25.13 -3.05 -3.18
N SER A 39 24.74 -4.29 -2.92
CA SER A 39 24.67 -4.85 -1.56
C SER A 39 25.72 -5.94 -1.37
N LYS A 40 26.67 -5.68 -0.46
CA LYS A 40 27.46 -6.71 0.22
C LYS A 40 26.55 -7.40 1.25
N GLY A 41 26.59 -8.73 1.28
CA GLY A 41 25.63 -9.56 1.99
C GLY A 41 25.87 -9.71 3.49
N VAL A 42 24.87 -10.27 4.18
CA VAL A 42 24.94 -11.11 5.40
C VAL A 42 23.61 -11.91 5.48
N GLY A 43 23.68 -13.17 5.88
CA GLY A 43 22.59 -13.88 6.57
C GLY A 43 21.92 -15.03 5.81
N SER A 44 22.64 -16.15 5.63
CA SER A 44 22.09 -17.42 5.14
C SER A 44 21.13 -18.02 6.18
N ALA A 45 19.82 -18.02 5.90
CA ALA A 45 18.86 -18.82 6.65
C ALA A 45 18.95 -20.27 6.18
N VAL A 46 19.31 -21.15 7.12
CA VAL A 46 19.41 -22.61 6.94
C VAL A 46 18.02 -23.15 6.61
N TRP A 47 17.87 -23.67 5.39
CA TRP A 47 16.75 -24.52 5.01
C TRP A 47 17.13 -25.95 5.37
N SER A 48 16.32 -26.64 6.18
CA SER A 48 16.50 -28.07 6.42
C SER A 48 16.43 -28.81 5.08
N GLU A 49 17.54 -29.44 4.70
CA GLU A 49 17.70 -30.07 3.39
C GLU A 49 16.81 -31.31 3.26
N ALA A 50 15.91 -31.30 2.29
CA ALA A 50 15.32 -32.54 1.79
C ALA A 50 16.42 -33.43 1.16
N PRO A 51 16.34 -34.76 1.32
CA PRO A 51 17.42 -35.69 0.96
C PRO A 51 17.83 -35.57 -0.51
N GLU A 52 19.15 -35.59 -0.73
CA GLU A 52 19.85 -35.22 -1.97
C GLU A 52 19.45 -36.05 -3.20
N HIS A 53 18.85 -37.22 -3.00
CA HIS A 53 18.47 -38.15 -4.07
C HIS A 53 17.12 -37.82 -4.72
N ALA A 54 16.24 -37.02 -4.07
CA ALA A 54 14.91 -36.71 -4.60
C ALA A 54 14.87 -35.45 -5.49
N LYS A 55 15.90 -34.59 -5.45
CA LYS A 55 15.87 -33.27 -6.10
C LYS A 55 16.13 -33.29 -7.60
N LYS A 56 16.87 -34.27 -8.14
CA LYS A 56 17.30 -34.26 -9.56
C LYS A 56 16.34 -34.96 -10.55
N ALA A 57 15.50 -35.89 -10.11
CA ALA A 57 14.65 -36.67 -11.03
C ALA A 57 13.29 -36.02 -11.33
N GLY A 58 12.71 -35.27 -10.38
CA GLY A 58 11.37 -34.68 -10.51
C GLY A 58 11.33 -33.35 -11.27
N GLU A 59 12.38 -32.54 -11.20
CA GLU A 59 12.36 -31.16 -11.73
C GLU A 59 12.43 -31.09 -13.26
N GLN A 60 13.10 -32.05 -13.92
CA GLN A 60 13.27 -32.05 -15.37
C GLN A 60 12.00 -32.48 -16.14
N HIS A 61 11.01 -33.07 -15.45
CA HIS A 61 9.76 -33.57 -16.03
C HIS A 61 8.53 -32.71 -15.71
N LEU A 62 8.56 -31.86 -14.68
CA LEU A 62 7.45 -30.97 -14.31
C LEU A 62 6.90 -30.15 -15.49
N PRO A 63 7.71 -29.53 -16.36
CA PRO A 63 7.19 -28.77 -17.51
C PRO A 63 6.50 -29.63 -18.58
N ARG A 64 6.70 -30.96 -18.56
CA ARG A 64 6.08 -31.91 -19.50
C ARG A 64 4.81 -32.55 -18.94
N ASP A 65 4.55 -32.43 -17.64
CA ASP A 65 3.33 -32.89 -16.98
C ASP A 65 2.13 -32.00 -17.37
N GLY A 66 1.07 -32.61 -17.92
CA GLY A 66 -0.14 -31.92 -18.33
C GLY A 66 -0.88 -31.24 -17.18
N ALA A 67 -0.91 -31.86 -15.99
CA ALA A 67 -1.54 -31.30 -14.80
C ALA A 67 -0.78 -30.07 -14.31
N PHE A 68 0.55 -30.14 -14.27
CA PHE A 68 1.40 -28.99 -13.93
C PHE A 68 1.21 -27.85 -14.92
N ARG A 69 1.22 -28.13 -16.23
CA ARG A 69 1.00 -27.11 -17.27
C ARG A 69 -0.36 -26.42 -17.12
N ASN A 70 -1.42 -27.20 -16.86
CA ASN A 70 -2.77 -26.65 -16.65
C ASN A 70 -2.82 -25.75 -15.41
N PHE A 71 -2.25 -26.22 -14.30
CA PHE A 71 -2.14 -25.41 -13.08
C PHE A 71 -1.34 -24.13 -13.32
N TYR A 72 -0.16 -24.24 -13.93
CA TYR A 72 0.72 -23.11 -14.24
C TYR A 72 0.01 -22.07 -15.11
N ASN A 73 -0.67 -22.50 -16.17
CA ASN A 73 -1.43 -21.60 -17.04
C ASN A 73 -2.56 -20.90 -16.27
N ALA A 74 -3.33 -21.64 -15.48
CA ALA A 74 -4.39 -21.07 -14.66
C ALA A 74 -3.85 -20.07 -13.62
N PHE A 75 -2.70 -20.39 -13.02
CA PHE A 75 -2.00 -19.52 -12.08
C PHE A 75 -1.53 -18.23 -12.75
N MET A 76 -0.79 -18.33 -13.86
CA MET A 76 -0.27 -17.17 -14.57
C MET A 76 -1.37 -16.27 -15.11
N GLN A 77 -2.47 -16.84 -15.63
CA GLN A 77 -3.63 -16.07 -16.08
C GLN A 77 -4.31 -15.33 -14.92
N SER A 78 -4.49 -16.02 -13.78
CA SER A 78 -5.11 -15.40 -12.59
C SER A 78 -4.19 -14.33 -11.99
N PHE A 79 -2.88 -14.57 -11.99
CA PHE A 79 -1.88 -13.63 -11.48
C PHE A 79 -1.78 -12.39 -12.36
N GLN A 80 -1.88 -12.53 -13.69
CA GLN A 80 -1.92 -11.40 -14.61
C GLN A 80 -3.14 -10.51 -14.33
N ARG A 81 -4.31 -11.12 -14.12
CA ARG A 81 -5.53 -10.39 -13.71
C ARG A 81 -5.33 -9.63 -12.41
N LEU A 82 -4.78 -10.29 -11.39
CA LEU A 82 -4.45 -9.64 -10.12
C LEU A 82 -3.47 -8.47 -10.30
N TYR A 83 -2.44 -8.65 -11.12
CA TYR A 83 -1.42 -7.63 -11.38
C TYR A 83 -2.04 -6.36 -11.98
N VAL A 84 -2.92 -6.50 -12.98
CA VAL A 84 -3.59 -5.35 -13.62
C VAL A 84 -4.73 -4.77 -12.77
N ALA A 85 -5.26 -5.53 -11.82
CA ALA A 85 -6.28 -5.08 -10.87
C ALA A 85 -5.71 -4.23 -9.71
N LYS A 86 -4.50 -3.67 -9.86
CA LYS A 86 -3.84 -2.84 -8.84
C LYS A 86 -4.76 -1.71 -8.35
N PRO A 87 -4.99 -1.59 -7.03
CA PRO A 87 -5.71 -0.45 -6.47
C PRO A 87 -4.99 0.86 -6.74
N ILE A 88 -5.70 1.84 -7.32
CA ILE A 88 -5.14 3.15 -7.66
C ILE A 88 -5.41 4.13 -6.51
N LEU A 89 -4.35 4.55 -5.84
CA LEU A 89 -4.43 5.47 -4.70
C LEU A 89 -3.64 6.75 -4.97
N ILE A 90 -4.23 7.90 -4.66
CA ILE A 90 -3.58 9.21 -4.82
C ILE A 90 -2.28 9.29 -4.01
N GLN A 91 -2.22 8.61 -2.87
CA GLN A 91 -1.04 8.54 -2.02
C GLN A 91 0.16 7.95 -2.75
N GLU A 92 -0.05 6.97 -3.63
CA GLU A 92 1.02 6.41 -4.47
C GLU A 92 1.47 7.42 -5.52
N TYR A 93 0.52 8.11 -6.16
CA TYR A 93 0.81 9.11 -7.20
C TYR A 93 1.67 10.27 -6.67
N VAL A 94 1.44 10.71 -5.43
CA VAL A 94 2.17 11.83 -4.81
C VAL A 94 3.22 11.38 -3.79
N ALA A 95 3.57 10.09 -3.73
CA ALA A 95 4.46 9.51 -2.73
C ALA A 95 5.86 10.16 -2.66
N HIS A 96 6.31 10.77 -3.76
CA HIS A 96 7.58 11.50 -3.85
C HIS A 96 7.60 12.80 -3.03
N ASP A 97 6.43 13.30 -2.63
CA ASP A 97 6.28 14.53 -1.84
C ASP A 97 5.39 14.21 -0.62
N PRO A 98 6.01 13.95 0.56
CA PRO A 98 5.26 13.54 1.73
C PRO A 98 4.29 14.61 2.23
N TRP A 99 4.56 15.91 2.00
CA TRP A 99 3.60 16.97 2.32
C TRP A 99 2.34 16.84 1.46
N LYS A 100 2.48 16.59 0.16
CA LYS A 100 1.32 16.32 -0.73
C LYS A 100 0.54 15.08 -0.33
N VAL A 101 1.21 14.02 0.14
CA VAL A 101 0.52 12.84 0.71
C VAL A 101 -0.35 13.25 1.89
N LEU A 102 0.20 14.05 2.83
CA LEU A 102 -0.53 14.53 4.01
C LEU A 102 -1.71 15.46 3.65
N VAL A 103 -1.56 16.31 2.63
CA VAL A 103 -2.65 17.12 2.09
C VAL A 103 -3.75 16.23 1.49
N ALA A 104 -3.39 15.24 0.67
CA ALA A 104 -4.34 14.33 0.04
C ALA A 104 -5.17 13.55 1.09
N VAL A 105 -4.52 12.95 2.10
CA VAL A 105 -5.23 12.20 3.15
C VAL A 105 -6.08 13.10 4.04
N THR A 106 -5.70 14.38 4.20
CA THR A 106 -6.51 15.37 4.90
C THR A 106 -7.85 15.58 4.20
N LEU A 107 -7.86 15.65 2.87
CA LEU A 107 -9.08 15.79 2.05
C LEU A 107 -9.91 14.51 2.00
N LEU A 108 -9.26 13.34 2.01
CA LEU A 108 -9.94 12.03 1.97
C LEU A 108 -10.63 11.64 3.29
N ASN A 109 -10.35 12.33 4.39
CA ASN A 109 -10.94 12.03 5.70
C ASN A 109 -12.47 12.19 5.66
N LYS A 110 -13.20 11.07 5.61
CA LYS A 110 -14.67 11.01 5.44
C LYS A 110 -15.19 11.59 4.11
N THR A 111 -14.38 11.57 3.06
CA THR A 111 -14.79 12.02 1.72
C THR A 111 -14.30 11.02 0.68
N ALA A 112 -15.18 10.65 -0.27
CA ALA A 112 -14.83 9.72 -1.33
C ALA A 112 -13.78 10.31 -2.27
N GLY A 113 -12.83 9.48 -2.71
CA GLY A 113 -11.75 9.89 -3.61
C GLY A 113 -12.25 10.56 -4.90
N LYS A 114 -13.37 10.09 -5.46
CA LYS A 114 -13.99 10.69 -6.66
C LYS A 114 -14.29 12.20 -6.54
N HIS A 115 -14.50 12.70 -5.31
CA HIS A 115 -14.72 14.12 -5.05
C HIS A 115 -13.46 14.81 -4.53
N ALA A 116 -12.69 14.14 -3.66
CA ALA A 116 -11.49 14.73 -3.06
C ALA A 116 -10.34 14.91 -4.07
N VAL A 117 -10.19 14.01 -5.05
CA VAL A 117 -9.07 14.02 -6.00
C VAL A 117 -9.08 15.24 -6.94
N PRO A 118 -10.21 15.60 -7.60
CA PRO A 118 -10.25 16.83 -8.41
C PRO A 118 -9.95 18.09 -7.58
N VAL A 119 -10.45 18.16 -6.35
CA VAL A 119 -10.18 19.28 -5.44
C VAL A 119 -8.71 19.32 -5.05
N PHE A 120 -8.10 18.17 -4.75
CA PHE A 120 -6.66 18.08 -4.50
C PHE A 120 -5.85 18.63 -5.67
N GLN A 121 -6.19 18.24 -6.90
CA GLN A 121 -5.50 18.72 -8.11
C GLN A 121 -5.64 20.22 -8.27
N SER A 122 -6.84 20.76 -8.08
CA SER A 122 -7.10 22.20 -8.11
C SER A 122 -6.28 22.95 -7.05
N LEU A 123 -6.22 22.44 -5.82
CA LEU A 123 -5.43 23.02 -4.75
C LEU A 123 -3.94 23.01 -5.05
N ILE A 124 -3.39 21.90 -5.52
CA ILE A 124 -1.95 21.77 -5.79
C ILE A 124 -1.53 22.52 -7.06
N ALA A 125 -2.44 22.74 -8.01
CA ALA A 125 -2.18 23.61 -9.15
C ALA A 125 -2.01 25.09 -8.72
N GLU A 126 -2.85 25.55 -7.79
CA GLU A 126 -2.81 26.92 -7.27
C GLU A 126 -1.68 27.13 -6.23
N TRP A 127 -1.55 26.18 -5.29
CA TRP A 127 -0.61 26.23 -4.18
C TRP A 127 0.27 24.97 -4.18
N PRO A 128 1.29 24.91 -5.06
CA PRO A 128 2.05 23.68 -5.32
C PRO A 128 3.01 23.25 -4.22
N THR A 129 3.23 24.09 -3.20
CA THR A 129 4.20 23.84 -2.12
C THR A 129 3.61 24.15 -0.76
N ALA A 130 4.20 23.58 0.30
CA ALA A 130 3.84 23.88 1.69
C ALA A 130 3.88 25.39 1.98
N LYS A 131 4.89 26.11 1.48
CA LYS A 131 5.00 27.57 1.63
C LYS A 131 3.82 28.30 0.99
N ALA A 132 3.45 27.93 -0.24
CA ALA A 132 2.33 28.55 -0.94
C ALA A 132 1.00 28.31 -0.21
N LEU A 133 0.73 27.06 0.20
CA LEU A 133 -0.52 26.73 0.89
C LEU A 133 -0.60 27.30 2.32
N ALA A 134 0.54 27.43 3.00
CA ALA A 134 0.64 28.07 4.31
C ALA A 134 0.30 29.58 4.30
N GLN A 135 0.51 30.24 3.15
CA GLN A 135 0.27 31.66 2.93
C GLN A 135 -1.05 31.95 2.20
N ALA A 136 -1.76 30.90 1.78
CA ALA A 136 -2.99 31.01 1.03
C ALA A 136 -4.11 31.70 1.84
N PRO A 137 -4.95 32.55 1.21
CA PRO A 137 -6.11 33.13 1.88
C PRO A 137 -7.07 32.03 2.35
N PRO A 138 -7.45 31.97 3.65
CA PRO A 138 -8.36 30.92 4.14
C PRO A 138 -9.69 30.86 3.39
N ALA A 139 -10.26 32.02 3.02
CA ALA A 139 -11.49 32.09 2.24
C ALA A 139 -11.37 31.37 0.89
N ALA A 140 -10.28 31.61 0.16
CA ALA A 140 -10.04 31.00 -1.15
C ALA A 140 -9.88 29.46 -1.08
N ILE A 141 -9.33 28.93 0.02
CA ILE A 141 -9.30 27.48 0.25
C ILE A 141 -10.71 26.98 0.60
N LEU A 142 -11.42 27.67 1.50
CA LEU A 142 -12.76 27.28 1.95
C LEU A 142 -13.72 27.15 0.77
N ASP A 143 -13.77 28.16 -0.09
CA ASP A 143 -14.64 28.18 -1.28
C ASP A 143 -14.39 26.95 -2.19
N ARG A 144 -13.14 26.47 -2.24
CA ARG A 144 -12.78 25.29 -3.02
C ARG A 144 -13.13 23.96 -2.36
N ILE A 145 -13.21 23.89 -1.03
CA ILE A 145 -13.35 22.61 -0.31
C ILE A 145 -14.65 22.46 0.46
N GLU A 146 -15.46 23.52 0.57
CA GLU A 146 -16.69 23.54 1.38
C GLU A 146 -17.66 22.42 1.01
N HIS A 147 -17.80 22.15 -0.29
CA HIS A 147 -18.68 21.13 -0.84
C HIS A 147 -18.25 19.69 -0.48
N LEU A 148 -17.02 19.49 0.00
CA LEU A 148 -16.56 18.19 0.50
C LEU A 148 -17.01 17.91 1.95
N GLY A 149 -17.66 18.87 2.60
CA GLY A 149 -18.01 18.85 4.03
C GLY A 149 -16.82 19.22 4.93
N LEU A 150 -17.10 19.63 6.17
CA LEU A 150 -16.08 20.02 7.15
C LEU A 150 -15.11 21.12 6.66
N GLY A 151 -15.54 21.95 5.71
CA GLY A 151 -14.70 22.90 4.97
C GLY A 151 -13.88 23.79 5.89
N VAL A 152 -14.51 24.50 6.84
CA VAL A 152 -13.83 25.42 7.77
C VAL A 152 -12.70 24.72 8.53
N ILE A 153 -12.98 23.55 9.12
CA ILE A 153 -12.00 22.79 9.90
C ILE A 153 -10.87 22.27 9.00
N ARG A 154 -11.19 21.82 7.78
CA ARG A 154 -10.19 21.34 6.83
C ARG A 154 -9.31 22.47 6.32
N THR A 155 -9.86 23.63 6.03
CA THR A 155 -9.11 24.83 5.61
C THR A 155 -8.08 25.19 6.66
N GLN A 156 -8.51 25.32 7.92
CA GLN A 156 -7.60 25.62 9.03
C GLN A 156 -6.52 24.54 9.18
N ARG A 157 -6.89 23.26 9.05
CA ARG A 157 -5.94 22.14 9.12
C ARG A 157 -4.92 22.16 7.99
N LEU A 158 -5.33 22.44 6.75
CA LEU A 158 -4.42 22.48 5.59
C LEU A 158 -3.38 23.59 5.73
N ILE A 159 -3.81 24.78 6.16
CA ILE A 159 -2.91 25.91 6.42
C ILE A 159 -1.96 25.55 7.56
N LYS A 160 -2.49 25.12 8.71
CA LYS A 160 -1.68 24.80 9.89
C LYS A 160 -0.72 23.64 9.66
N LEU A 161 -1.15 22.61 8.92
CA LEU A 161 -0.29 21.51 8.47
C LEU A 161 0.88 22.04 7.66
N SER A 162 0.62 22.94 6.72
CA SER A 162 1.65 23.47 5.83
C SER A 162 2.62 24.40 6.57
N GLN A 163 2.14 25.19 7.53
CA GLN A 163 2.98 25.99 8.42
C GLN A 163 3.89 25.09 9.29
N ASP A 164 3.30 24.12 10.00
CA ASP A 164 4.05 23.23 10.89
C ASP A 164 5.04 22.33 10.15
N TYR A 165 4.72 21.99 8.89
CA TYR A 165 5.62 21.24 8.02
C TYR A 165 6.87 22.06 7.66
N LEU A 166 6.77 23.38 7.56
CA LEU A 166 7.92 24.26 7.31
C LEU A 166 8.73 24.50 8.59
N ASP A 167 8.05 24.68 9.71
CA ASP A 167 8.68 24.98 11.00
C ASP A 167 9.43 23.78 11.59
N ASP A 168 8.84 22.57 11.47
CA ASP A 168 9.43 21.32 11.95
C ASP A 168 9.22 20.19 10.93
N PRO A 169 9.96 20.23 9.79
CA PRO A 169 9.79 19.26 8.73
C PRO A 169 10.11 17.83 9.19
N PRO A 170 9.49 16.80 8.60
CA PRO A 170 9.83 15.41 8.89
C PRO A 170 11.29 15.12 8.51
N VAL A 171 12.10 14.72 9.50
CA VAL A 171 13.50 14.35 9.30
C VAL A 171 13.65 12.83 9.53
N PRO A 172 14.22 12.07 8.58
CA PRO A 172 14.52 10.65 8.79
C PRO A 172 15.27 10.41 10.11
N GLY A 173 14.82 9.43 10.89
CA GLY A 173 15.39 9.11 12.21
C GLY A 173 14.90 9.99 13.37
N ARG A 174 14.26 11.14 13.12
CA ARG A 174 13.71 12.01 14.18
C ARG A 174 12.23 11.69 14.45
N LEU A 175 11.99 10.63 15.23
CA LEU A 175 10.62 10.22 15.57
C LEU A 175 9.94 11.21 16.51
N ARG A 176 8.64 11.41 16.30
CA ARG A 176 7.78 12.29 17.08
C ARG A 176 6.64 11.51 17.72
N PRO A 177 6.23 11.82 18.96
CA PRO A 177 5.18 11.08 19.64
C PRO A 177 3.81 11.32 18.97
N SER A 178 3.14 10.24 18.56
CA SER A 178 1.79 10.30 17.98
C SER A 178 0.75 10.71 19.00
N ARG A 179 -0.31 11.41 18.59
CA ARG A 179 -1.42 11.79 19.49
C ARG A 179 -2.63 10.85 19.40
N CYS A 180 -2.66 9.97 18.41
CA CYS A 180 -3.76 9.04 18.19
C CYS A 180 -3.49 7.64 18.77
N TYR A 181 -4.55 6.84 18.82
CA TYR A 181 -4.55 5.47 19.33
C TYR A 181 -5.03 4.52 18.23
N ILE A 182 -4.55 3.28 18.30
CA ILE A 182 -4.99 2.15 17.48
C ILE A 182 -5.42 1.00 18.37
N TYR A 183 -6.15 0.07 17.78
CA TYR A 183 -6.47 -1.20 18.40
C TYR A 183 -5.60 -2.27 17.77
N ILE A 184 -4.79 -2.94 18.59
CA ILE A 184 -4.01 -4.11 18.18
C ILE A 184 -4.69 -5.37 18.71
N CYS A 185 -4.58 -6.47 17.97
CA CYS A 185 -4.95 -7.77 18.50
C CYS A 185 -3.81 -8.26 19.39
N ALA A 186 -4.09 -8.45 20.67
CA ALA A 186 -3.22 -9.13 21.59
C ALA A 186 -3.57 -10.61 21.61
N HIS A 187 -2.54 -11.45 21.51
CA HIS A 187 -2.65 -12.85 21.83
C HIS A 187 -2.85 -12.95 23.34
N ASP A 188 -3.90 -13.63 23.78
CA ASP A 188 -3.99 -14.06 25.16
C ASP A 188 -3.12 -15.33 25.28
N PRO A 189 -2.05 -15.32 26.10
CA PRO A 189 -1.15 -16.47 26.24
C PRO A 189 -1.85 -17.72 26.83
N SER A 190 -3.08 -17.58 27.35
CA SER A 190 -3.88 -18.69 27.88
C SER A 190 -4.82 -19.36 26.88
N THR A 191 -4.81 -18.93 25.61
CA THR A 191 -5.78 -19.43 24.62
C THR A 191 -5.31 -20.70 23.91
N ASP A 192 -6.18 -21.70 23.82
CA ASP A 192 -5.98 -22.88 22.99
C ASP A 192 -5.83 -22.46 21.51
N MET A 193 -4.85 -23.06 20.84
CA MET A 193 -4.70 -22.98 19.38
C MET A 193 -5.74 -23.91 18.74
N ASP A 194 -6.38 -23.46 17.65
CA ASP A 194 -7.18 -24.37 16.82
C ASP A 194 -6.29 -25.37 16.07
N ASP A 195 -6.89 -26.35 15.38
CA ASP A 195 -6.17 -27.37 14.60
C ASP A 195 -5.27 -26.76 13.50
N ALA A 196 -5.44 -25.48 13.16
CA ALA A 196 -4.61 -24.74 12.21
C ALA A 196 -3.50 -23.91 12.89
N GLY A 197 -3.37 -23.99 14.22
CA GLY A 197 -2.37 -23.25 14.99
C GLY A 197 -2.73 -21.77 15.19
N ALA A 198 -4.00 -21.39 15.06
CA ALA A 198 -4.47 -20.03 15.24
C ALA A 198 -5.15 -19.84 16.61
N PRO A 199 -4.98 -18.68 17.27
CA PRO A 199 -5.66 -18.39 18.53
C PRO A 199 -7.18 -18.37 18.38
N THR A 200 -7.86 -19.13 19.23
CA THR A 200 -9.34 -19.22 19.26
C THR A 200 -10.02 -17.94 19.78
N ARG A 201 -9.32 -17.07 20.50
CA ARG A 201 -9.79 -15.75 20.98
C ARG A 201 -8.70 -14.69 20.86
N THR A 202 -8.99 -13.59 20.18
CA THR A 202 -8.12 -12.41 20.12
C THR A 202 -8.71 -11.25 20.90
N SER A 203 -7.97 -10.70 21.86
CA SER A 203 -8.39 -9.51 22.61
C SER A 203 -7.93 -8.24 21.90
N ARG A 204 -8.80 -7.23 21.79
CA ARG A 204 -8.44 -5.93 21.22
C ARG A 204 -7.90 -5.00 22.30
N VAL A 205 -6.62 -4.66 22.21
CA VAL A 205 -5.95 -3.75 23.15
C VAL A 205 -5.78 -2.38 22.51
N ARG A 206 -6.21 -1.33 23.22
CA ARG A 206 -5.99 0.05 22.82
C ARG A 206 -4.55 0.44 23.14
N GLN A 207 -3.80 0.86 22.13
CA GLN A 207 -2.41 1.31 22.27
C GLN A 207 -2.23 2.66 21.58
N ARG A 208 -1.29 3.47 22.07
CA ARG A 208 -0.84 4.69 21.38
C ARG A 208 -0.19 4.31 20.05
N TYR A 209 -0.51 5.05 18.98
CA TYR A 209 0.09 4.79 17.66
C TYR A 209 1.63 4.96 17.75
N PRO A 210 2.44 4.04 17.20
CA PRO A 210 3.89 4.13 17.25
C PRO A 210 4.43 5.50 16.77
N PRO A 211 5.46 6.08 17.40
CA PRO A 211 6.06 7.33 16.93
C PRO A 211 6.50 7.26 15.45
N THR A 212 6.22 8.30 14.68
CA THR A 212 6.68 8.47 13.29
C THR A 212 7.30 9.85 13.12
N VAL A 213 7.98 10.09 11.99
CA VAL A 213 8.57 11.40 11.68
C VAL A 213 7.54 12.50 11.38
N VAL A 214 6.28 12.13 11.10
CA VAL A 214 5.16 13.06 10.82
C VAL A 214 4.14 13.15 11.95
N SER A 215 4.34 12.42 13.04
CA SER A 215 3.36 12.24 14.12
C SER A 215 2.99 13.51 14.89
N HIS A 216 3.85 14.53 14.88
CA HIS A 216 3.59 15.83 15.50
C HIS A 216 2.70 16.74 14.66
N LEU A 217 2.62 16.49 13.35
CA LEU A 217 1.92 17.37 12.43
C LEU A 217 0.39 17.32 12.65
N PRO A 218 -0.30 18.47 12.50
CA PRO A 218 -1.72 18.56 12.75
C PRO A 218 -2.50 17.74 11.72
N GLY A 219 -3.60 17.11 12.17
CA GLY A 219 -4.43 16.26 11.32
C GLY A 219 -3.87 14.86 11.06
N CYS A 220 -2.66 14.53 11.53
CA CYS A 220 -2.07 13.20 11.39
C CYS A 220 -2.68 12.18 12.39
N GLY A 221 -3.85 11.64 12.03
CA GLY A 221 -4.45 10.47 12.68
C GLY A 221 -3.92 9.14 12.12
N ALA A 222 -4.40 8.01 12.63
CA ALA A 222 -3.93 6.66 12.25
C ALA A 222 -3.92 6.44 10.72
N TYR A 223 -4.98 6.85 10.01
CA TYR A 223 -5.04 6.76 8.55
C TYR A 223 -3.92 7.53 7.82
N ALA A 224 -3.64 8.76 8.27
CA ALA A 224 -2.59 9.59 7.67
C ALA A 224 -1.20 9.02 7.96
N LEU A 225 -0.99 8.52 9.18
CA LEU A 225 0.25 7.87 9.59
C LEU A 225 0.47 6.56 8.83
N ASP A 226 -0.55 5.71 8.69
CA ASP A 226 -0.47 4.48 7.89
C ASP A 226 -0.18 4.81 6.43
N SER A 227 -0.86 5.81 5.85
CA SER A 227 -0.60 6.26 4.48
C SER A 227 0.85 6.71 4.31
N TYR A 228 1.36 7.55 5.21
CA TYR A 228 2.76 7.97 5.17
C TYR A 228 3.71 6.76 5.22
N ARG A 229 3.52 5.85 6.16
CA ARG A 229 4.40 4.69 6.34
C ARG A 229 4.35 3.68 5.18
N ILE A 230 3.23 3.60 4.47
CA ILE A 230 3.08 2.73 3.31
C ILE A 230 3.75 3.31 2.05
N PHE A 231 3.63 4.63 1.84
CA PHE A 231 4.00 5.27 0.57
C PHE A 231 5.27 6.12 0.65
N CYS A 232 5.52 6.78 1.78
CA CYS A 232 6.67 7.69 2.00
C CYS A 232 7.75 7.09 2.91
N GLY A 233 7.41 6.05 3.67
CA GLY A 233 8.31 5.38 4.61
C GLY A 233 9.47 4.66 3.93
N HIS A 234 10.33 4.06 4.74
CA HIS A 234 11.43 3.23 4.23
C HIS A 234 10.91 2.01 3.46
N ALA A 235 11.74 1.43 2.58
CA ALA A 235 11.35 0.39 1.63
C ALA A 235 10.63 -0.83 2.25
N ASP A 236 10.91 -1.17 3.51
CA ASP A 236 10.30 -2.30 4.21
C ASP A 236 9.22 -1.90 5.22
N GLU A 237 9.03 -0.61 5.49
CA GLU A 237 8.14 -0.16 6.57
C GLU A 237 6.68 -0.56 6.34
N TRP A 238 6.21 -0.52 5.09
CA TRP A 238 4.86 -0.93 4.72
C TRP A 238 4.51 -2.38 5.13
N GLN A 239 5.50 -3.27 5.28
CA GLN A 239 5.30 -4.68 5.62
C GLN A 239 4.79 -4.87 7.06
N VAL A 240 5.11 -3.92 7.95
CA VAL A 240 4.67 -3.96 9.36
C VAL A 240 3.42 -3.12 9.63
N VAL A 241 2.94 -2.35 8.66
CA VAL A 241 1.72 -1.54 8.82
C VAL A 241 0.48 -2.43 8.85
N ARG A 242 -0.46 -2.13 9.74
CA ARG A 242 -1.74 -2.83 9.91
C ARG A 242 -2.88 -1.78 9.90
N PRO A 243 -3.23 -1.25 8.72
CA PRO A 243 -4.22 -0.19 8.62
C PRO A 243 -5.63 -0.74 8.84
N THR A 244 -6.53 0.12 9.30
CA THR A 244 -7.98 -0.17 9.36
C THR A 244 -8.74 0.40 8.17
N ASP A 245 -8.10 1.29 7.40
CA ASP A 245 -8.71 1.87 6.21
C ASP A 245 -8.89 0.84 5.10
N LYS A 246 -10.11 0.76 4.56
CA LYS A 246 -10.49 -0.26 3.58
C LYS A 246 -9.70 -0.18 2.27
N GLU A 247 -9.27 1.02 1.84
CA GLU A 247 -8.54 1.18 0.59
C GLU A 247 -7.06 0.84 0.79
N LEU A 248 -6.48 1.23 1.92
CA LEU A 248 -5.12 0.80 2.31
C LEU A 248 -5.03 -0.73 2.49
N ILE A 249 -6.04 -1.36 3.08
CA ILE A 249 -6.11 -2.83 3.25
C ILE A 249 -6.06 -3.52 1.88
N LYS A 250 -6.85 -3.05 0.90
CA LYS A 250 -6.86 -3.63 -0.45
C LYS A 250 -5.52 -3.48 -1.14
N TYR A 251 -4.94 -2.28 -1.05
CA TYR A 251 -3.63 -2.00 -1.59
C TYR A 251 -2.56 -2.93 -1.00
N LEU A 252 -2.57 -3.14 0.32
CA LEU A 252 -1.62 -4.04 0.98
C LEU A 252 -1.86 -5.51 0.62
N LYS A 253 -3.11 -5.99 0.53
CA LYS A 253 -3.41 -7.34 0.03
C LYS A 253 -2.82 -7.58 -1.35
N TRP A 254 -3.07 -6.64 -2.28
CA TRP A 254 -2.51 -6.68 -3.62
C TRP A 254 -0.97 -6.65 -3.59
N ARG A 255 -0.37 -5.73 -2.85
CA ARG A 255 1.08 -5.54 -2.79
C ARG A 255 1.80 -6.75 -2.20
N TRP A 256 1.27 -7.35 -1.14
CA TRP A 256 1.81 -8.59 -0.57
C TRP A 256 1.72 -9.76 -1.56
N ALA A 257 0.59 -9.90 -2.25
CA ALA A 257 0.42 -10.95 -3.24
C ALA A 257 1.38 -10.80 -4.43
N VAL A 258 1.60 -9.56 -4.91
CA VAL A 258 2.44 -9.29 -6.09
C VAL A 258 3.92 -9.22 -5.76
N GLU A 259 4.33 -8.51 -4.71
CA GLU A 259 5.76 -8.30 -4.39
C GLU A 259 6.37 -9.42 -3.55
N LYS A 260 5.55 -10.10 -2.73
CA LYS A 260 6.04 -11.10 -1.76
C LYS A 260 5.49 -12.50 -2.03
N LEU A 261 4.57 -12.68 -2.98
CA LEU A 261 3.92 -13.97 -3.29
C LEU A 261 3.35 -14.65 -2.04
N ARG A 262 2.76 -13.84 -1.14
CA ARG A 262 2.14 -14.32 0.10
C ARG A 262 0.75 -13.75 0.26
N GLN A 263 -0.09 -14.52 0.94
CA GLN A 263 -1.37 -14.04 1.44
C GLN A 263 -1.13 -13.03 2.56
N TRP A 264 -2.03 -12.07 2.71
CA TRP A 264 -1.96 -11.10 3.78
C TRP A 264 -3.33 -10.78 4.35
N ASP A 265 -3.38 -10.62 5.67
CA ASP A 265 -4.55 -10.22 6.43
C ASP A 265 -4.26 -8.95 7.24
N SER A 266 -5.27 -8.09 7.39
CA SER A 266 -5.12 -6.80 8.09
C SER A 266 -4.90 -6.92 9.59
N VAL A 267 -5.27 -8.05 10.19
CA VAL A 267 -5.11 -8.32 11.61
C VAL A 267 -3.88 -9.20 11.84
N LEU A 268 -3.81 -10.35 11.16
CA LEU A 268 -2.74 -11.34 11.36
C LEU A 268 -1.44 -10.97 10.64
N GLY A 269 -1.52 -10.17 9.58
CA GLY A 269 -0.38 -9.84 8.74
C GLY A 269 -0.09 -10.91 7.69
N PRO A 270 1.21 -11.16 7.37
CA PRO A 270 1.56 -12.04 6.26
C PRO A 270 1.35 -13.52 6.62
N GLY A 271 0.54 -14.21 5.81
CA GLY A 271 0.11 -15.59 6.01
C GLY A 271 0.77 -16.59 5.06
N ALA A 272 0.04 -17.64 4.69
CA ALA A 272 0.56 -18.71 3.83
C ALA A 272 1.09 -18.21 2.47
N PRO A 273 1.91 -19.02 1.77
CA PRO A 273 2.24 -18.77 0.37
C PRO A 273 0.99 -18.54 -0.49
N LEU A 274 1.16 -17.78 -1.56
CA LEU A 274 0.06 -17.46 -2.48
C LEU A 274 -0.46 -18.73 -3.15
N CYS A 275 -1.78 -18.92 -3.14
CA CYS A 275 -2.44 -20.05 -3.81
C CYS A 275 -3.40 -19.56 -4.90
N LEU A 276 -3.73 -20.45 -5.85
CA LEU A 276 -4.57 -20.11 -7.00
C LEU A 276 -5.93 -19.53 -6.62
N ASN A 277 -6.58 -20.10 -5.59
CA ASN A 277 -7.90 -19.65 -5.13
C ASN A 277 -7.82 -18.21 -4.59
N TYR A 278 -6.83 -17.94 -3.72
CA TYR A 278 -6.63 -16.59 -3.18
C TYR A 278 -6.42 -15.55 -4.29
N ILE A 279 -5.62 -15.88 -5.32
CA ILE A 279 -5.38 -14.97 -6.45
C ILE A 279 -6.68 -14.67 -7.19
N ARG A 280 -7.48 -15.71 -7.48
CA ARG A 280 -8.75 -15.57 -8.19
C ARG A 280 -9.73 -14.71 -7.40
N ASP A 281 -9.88 -14.98 -6.11
CA ASP A 281 -10.80 -14.26 -5.24
C ASP A 281 -10.39 -12.79 -5.09
N LEU A 282 -9.09 -12.54 -4.86
CA LEU A 282 -8.57 -11.18 -4.74
C LEU A 282 -8.68 -10.41 -6.07
N ALA A 283 -8.35 -11.04 -7.19
CA ALA A 283 -8.49 -10.41 -8.51
C ALA A 283 -9.95 -10.01 -8.79
N ALA A 284 -10.90 -10.93 -8.56
CA ALA A 284 -12.33 -10.65 -8.76
C ALA A 284 -12.82 -9.50 -7.87
N GLN A 285 -12.44 -9.49 -6.58
CA GLN A 285 -12.79 -8.42 -5.66
C GLN A 285 -12.25 -7.05 -6.12
N LEU A 286 -11.02 -6.99 -6.61
CA LEU A 286 -10.41 -5.74 -7.05
C LEU A 286 -10.95 -5.26 -8.41
N GLU A 287 -11.22 -6.17 -9.34
CA GLU A 287 -11.81 -5.86 -10.65
C GLU A 287 -13.23 -5.28 -10.52
N GLU A 288 -14.09 -5.90 -9.72
CA GLU A 288 -15.46 -5.42 -9.46
C GLU A 288 -15.46 -3.99 -8.90
N MET A 289 -14.49 -3.71 -8.06
CA MET A 289 -14.32 -2.40 -7.44
C MET A 289 -13.82 -1.34 -8.41
N ASN A 290 -12.84 -1.68 -9.24
CA ASN A 290 -12.33 -0.77 -10.25
C ASN A 290 -13.45 -0.42 -11.27
N ALA A 291 -14.32 -1.38 -11.60
CA ALA A 291 -15.49 -1.12 -12.42
C ALA A 291 -16.45 -0.09 -11.78
N LYS A 292 -16.71 -0.19 -10.48
CA LYS A 292 -17.55 0.76 -9.72
C LYS A 292 -16.97 2.18 -9.62
N MET A 293 -15.66 2.36 -9.78
CA MET A 293 -15.05 3.70 -9.84
C MET A 293 -15.16 4.36 -11.21
N VAL A 294 -15.38 3.56 -12.26
CA VAL A 294 -15.47 4.02 -13.66
C VAL A 294 -16.93 4.29 -14.04
N SER A 295 -17.89 3.61 -13.42
CA SER A 295 -19.34 3.89 -13.52
C SER A 295 -19.76 5.12 -12.73
#